data_AF-A0A951U3F7-F1
#
_entry.id   AF-A0A951U3F7-F1
#
_cell.length_a   1.000
_cell.length_b   1.000
_cell.length_c   1.000
_cell.angle_alpha   90.00
_cell.angle_beta   90.00
_cell.angle_gamma   90.00
#
_symmetry.space_group_name_H-M   'P 1'
#
loop_
_entity.id
_entity.type
_entity.pdbx_description
1 polymer ?
#
loop_
_entity_poly.entity_id
_entity_poly.type
_entity_poly.pdbx_seq_one_letter_code
_entity_poly.pdbx_strand_id
1 'polypeptide(L)'
;MQSMSPETVAQLSNPSSAEVLKVMERNVFGLLGGLPSEQFNVTVTTNRDSLARLLASAMMSGYFLRNAEQRMQFEQSLQAVSAES
;
A
#
# COMPACT_ATOMS: atom_id res chain seq x y z
N MET A 1 14.98 -11.69 -28.38
CA MET A 1 13.71 -12.15 -27.77
C MET A 1 12.70 -12.32 -28.89
N GLN A 2 12.25 -13.55 -29.15
CA GLN A 2 11.29 -13.83 -30.23
C GLN A 2 9.92 -13.31 -29.77
N SER A 3 9.41 -12.25 -30.40
CA SER A 3 8.05 -11.76 -30.15
C SER A 3 7.05 -12.76 -30.73
N MET A 4 6.09 -13.20 -29.92
CA MET A 4 5.00 -14.04 -30.40
C MET A 4 4.15 -13.26 -31.41
N SER A 5 3.50 -13.95 -32.36
CA SER A 5 2.59 -13.29 -33.29
C SER A 5 1.34 -12.80 -32.55
N PRO A 6 0.72 -11.67 -32.97
CA PRO A 6 -0.50 -11.15 -32.35
C PRO A 6 -1.65 -12.18 -32.28
N GLU A 7 -1.71 -13.07 -33.27
CA GLU A 7 -2.71 -14.15 -33.33
C GLU A 7 -2.51 -15.18 -32.22
N THR A 8 -1.27 -15.61 -31.97
CA THR A 8 -0.96 -16.53 -30.87
C THR A 8 -1.22 -15.89 -29.51
N VAL A 9 -0.94 -14.59 -29.35
CA VAL A 9 -1.26 -13.84 -28.12
C VAL A 9 -2.77 -13.76 -27.91
N ALA A 10 -3.56 -13.50 -28.95
CA ALA A 10 -5.00 -13.44 -28.86
C ALA A 10 -5.64 -14.80 -28.49
N GLN A 11 -5.13 -15.89 -29.08
CA GLN A 11 -5.58 -17.25 -28.75
C GLN A 11 -5.25 -17.62 -27.29
N LEU A 12 -4.07 -17.24 -26.80
CA LEU A 12 -3.64 -17.51 -25.41
C LEU A 12 -4.34 -16.61 -24.37
N SER A 13 -4.82 -15.43 -24.79
CA SER A 13 -5.55 -14.49 -23.92
C SER A 13 -7.01 -14.88 -23.69
N ASN A 14 -7.49 -15.96 -24.32
CA ASN A 14 -8.86 -16.41 -24.21
C ASN A 14 -8.96 -17.67 -23.34
N PRO A 15 -9.29 -17.55 -22.03
CA PRO A 15 -9.31 -18.68 -21.12
C PRO A 15 -10.38 -19.69 -21.51
N SER A 16 -10.02 -20.98 -21.50
CA SER A 16 -10.91 -22.08 -21.90
C SER A 16 -12.02 -22.39 -20.90
N SER A 17 -11.95 -21.86 -19.67
CA SER A 17 -12.97 -22.01 -18.64
C SER A 17 -12.94 -20.88 -17.60
N ALA A 18 -14.06 -20.71 -16.87
CA ALA A 18 -14.17 -19.73 -15.78
C ALA A 18 -13.21 -20.00 -14.61
N GLU A 19 -12.83 -21.26 -14.38
CA GLU A 19 -11.87 -21.63 -13.35
C GLU A 19 -10.45 -21.18 -13.73
N VAL A 20 -10.08 -21.36 -15.00
CA VAL A 20 -8.80 -20.88 -15.53
C VAL A 20 -8.71 -19.36 -15.44
N LEU A 21 -9.79 -18.65 -15.74
CA LEU A 21 -9.85 -17.19 -15.59
C LEU A 21 -9.56 -16.75 -14.15
N LYS A 22 -10.21 -17.37 -13.15
CA LYS A 22 -9.97 -17.05 -11.73
C LYS A 22 -8.53 -17.33 -11.30
N VAL A 23 -7.94 -18.43 -11.78
CA VAL A 23 -6.53 -18.76 -11.50
C VAL A 23 -5.60 -17.73 -12.13
N MET A 24 -5.89 -17.27 -13.36
CA MET A 24 -5.13 -16.21 -14.01
C MET A 24 -5.27 -14.88 -13.27
N GLU A 25 -6.48 -14.48 -12.88
CA GLU A 25 -6.71 -13.29 -12.05
C GLU A 25 -5.90 -13.37 -10.75
N ARG A 26 -5.96 -14.50 -10.04
CA ARG A 26 -5.19 -14.72 -8.81
C ARG A 26 -3.68 -14.68 -9.04
N ASN A 27 -3.19 -15.24 -10.14
CA ASN A 27 -1.76 -15.16 -10.49
C ASN A 27 -1.36 -13.72 -10.82
N VAL A 28 -2.16 -12.99 -11.60
CA VAL A 28 -1.92 -11.57 -11.89
C VAL A 28 -1.96 -10.74 -10.62
N PHE A 29 -2.94 -10.93 -9.74
CA PHE A 29 -2.98 -10.28 -8.43
C PHE A 29 -1.78 -10.64 -7.55
N GLY A 30 -1.30 -11.89 -7.58
CA GLY A 30 -0.10 -12.30 -6.87
C GLY A 30 1.16 -11.63 -7.42
N LEU A 31 1.25 -11.49 -8.75
CA LEU A 31 2.33 -10.76 -9.41
C LEU A 31 2.25 -9.25 -9.13
N LEU A 32 1.06 -8.66 -9.15
CA LEU A 32 0.81 -7.22 -8.93
C LEU A 32 0.89 -6.81 -7.45
N GLY A 33 0.46 -7.68 -6.53
CA GLY A 33 0.40 -7.43 -5.08
C GLY A 33 1.76 -7.51 -4.37
N GLY A 34 2.80 -7.95 -5.08
CA GLY A 34 4.20 -7.88 -4.64
C GLY A 34 5.03 -6.84 -5.40
N LEU A 35 4.40 -5.98 -6.21
CA LEU A 35 5.16 -5.01 -7.00
C LEU A 35 5.69 -3.85 -6.14
N PRO A 36 6.93 -3.41 -6.36
CA PRO A 36 7.44 -2.20 -5.75
C PRO A 36 6.57 -1.01 -6.17
N SER A 37 6.00 -0.28 -5.21
CA SER A 37 5.15 0.89 -5.46
C SER A 37 5.86 2.02 -6.21
N GLU A 38 7.19 1.98 -6.28
CA GLU A 38 8.03 2.94 -7.00
C GLU A 38 7.98 2.76 -8.53
N GLN A 39 7.61 1.57 -9.01
CA GLN A 39 7.67 1.21 -10.43
C GLN A 39 6.28 1.09 -11.07
N PHE A 40 5.22 1.13 -10.26
CA PHE A 40 3.85 0.89 -10.71
C PHE A 40 2.88 1.85 -10.03
N ASN A 41 1.97 2.42 -10.83
CA ASN A 41 0.88 3.23 -10.30
C ASN A 41 -0.16 2.33 -9.62
N VAL A 42 -0.43 2.55 -8.33
CA VAL A 42 -1.38 1.77 -7.54
C VAL A 42 -2.68 2.55 -7.39
N THR A 43 -3.79 1.98 -7.86
CA THR A 43 -5.13 2.54 -7.68
C THR A 43 -5.89 1.71 -6.64
N VAL A 44 -6.38 2.35 -5.59
CA VAL A 44 -7.23 1.70 -4.56
C VAL A 44 -8.66 2.19 -4.71
N THR A 45 -9.60 1.26 -4.92
CA THR A 45 -11.04 1.56 -4.96
C THR A 45 -11.67 1.22 -3.61
N THR A 46 -12.40 2.17 -3.02
CA THR A 46 -13.06 2.01 -1.72
C THR A 46 -14.37 2.78 -1.65
N ASN A 47 -15.24 2.43 -0.70
CA ASN A 47 -16.46 3.18 -0.41
C ASN A 47 -16.23 4.33 0.58
N ARG A 48 -17.22 5.23 0.68
CA ARG A 48 -17.17 6.43 1.53
C ARG A 48 -16.93 6.10 3.00
N ASP A 49 -17.60 5.08 3.54
CA ASP A 49 -17.53 4.76 4.97
C ASP A 49 -16.17 4.19 5.36
N SER A 50 -15.62 3.32 4.52
CA SER A 50 -14.29 2.73 4.73
C SER A 50 -13.21 3.80 4.60
N LEU A 51 -13.33 4.70 3.63
CA LEU A 51 -12.44 5.86 3.50
C LEU A 51 -12.53 6.79 4.72
N ALA A 52 -13.73 7.09 5.20
CA ALA A 52 -13.93 7.95 6.37
C ALA A 52 -13.28 7.35 7.63
N ARG A 53 -13.42 6.03 7.84
CA ARG A 53 -12.76 5.32 8.94
C ARG A 53 -11.24 5.36 8.82
N LEU A 54 -10.71 5.15 7.61
CA LEU A 54 -9.27 5.23 7.35
C LEU A 54 -8.74 6.63 7.70
N LEU A 55 -9.38 7.68 7.21
CA LEU A 55 -8.99 9.07 7.50
C LEU A 55 -9.08 9.39 8.99
N ALA A 56 -10.13 8.96 9.68
CA ALA A 56 -10.26 9.14 11.12
C ALA A 56 -9.11 8.45 11.89
N SER A 57 -8.77 7.21 11.51
CA SER A 57 -7.65 6.48 12.12
C SER A 57 -6.30 7.13 11.87
N ALA A 58 -6.07 7.64 10.65
CA ALA A 58 -4.86 8.36 10.29
C ALA A 58 -4.72 9.66 11.08
N MET A 59 -5.82 10.43 11.25
CA MET A 59 -5.82 11.64 12.06
C MET A 59 -5.46 11.35 13.52
N MET A 60 -6.13 10.38 14.15
CA MET A 60 -5.83 9.99 15.54
C MET A 60 -4.37 9.55 15.72
N SER A 61 -3.85 8.78 14.77
CA SER A 61 -2.45 8.36 14.77
C SER A 61 -1.50 9.55 14.68
N GLY A 62 -1.80 10.52 13.81
CA GLY A 62 -1.03 11.77 13.69
C GLY A 62 -0.99 12.57 15.01
N TYR A 63 -2.13 12.72 15.68
CA TYR A 63 -2.17 13.39 17.00
C TYR A 63 -1.35 12.63 18.05
N PHE A 64 -1.44 11.30 18.07
CA PHE A 64 -0.65 10.49 19.00
C PHE A 64 0.85 10.64 18.76
N LEU A 65 1.29 10.60 17.50
CA LEU A 65 2.70 10.81 17.14
C LEU A 65 3.18 12.20 17.57
N ARG A 66 2.38 13.25 17.35
CA ARG A 66 2.75 14.62 17.75
C ARG A 66 2.87 14.75 19.27
N ASN A 67 1.95 14.16 20.03
CA ASN A 67 2.03 14.15 21.48
C ASN A 67 3.27 13.40 21.98
N ALA A 68 3.62 12.28 21.35
CA ALA A 68 4.83 11.53 21.67
C ALA A 68 6.09 12.35 21.40
N GLU A 69 6.14 13.05 20.26
CA GLU A 69 7.24 13.95 19.91
C GLU A 69 7.40 15.09 20.93
N GLN A 70 6.31 15.75 21.30
CA GLN A 70 6.33 16.83 22.29
C GLN A 70 6.81 16.34 23.66
N ARG A 71 6.35 15.16 24.08
CA ARG A 71 6.80 14.55 25.34
C ARG A 71 8.29 14.26 25.30
N MET A 72 8.78 13.68 24.20
CA MET A 72 10.20 13.38 24.03
C MET A 72 11.05 14.66 24.06
N GLN A 73 10.62 15.72 23.37
CA GLN A 73 11.32 17.02 23.38
C GLN A 73 11.36 17.65 24.79
N PHE A 74 10.26 17.54 25.54
CA PHE A 74 10.19 18.01 26.91
C PHE A 74 11.11 17.21 27.86
N GLU A 75 11.14 15.88 27.72
CA GLU A 75 12.04 15.03 28.50
C GLU A 75 13.52 15.37 28.21
N GLN A 76 13.87 15.64 26.95
CA GLN A 76 15.21 16.06 26.55
C GLN A 76 15.59 17.43 27.13
N SER A 77 14.67 18.41 27.13
CA SER A 77 14.95 19.73 27.70
C SER A 77 15.15 19.67 29.22
N LEU A 78 14.36 18.86 29.93
CA LEU A 78 14.56 18.64 31.36
C LEU A 78 15.91 17.98 31.67
N GLN A 79 16.34 17.00 30.86
CA GLN A 79 17.65 16.37 31.01
C GLN A 79 18.79 17.37 30.79
N ALA A 80 18.69 18.24 29.78
CA ALA A 80 19.67 19.28 29.52
C ALA A 80 19.82 20.23 30.71
N VAL A 81 18.70 20.70 31.29
CA VAL A 81 18.73 21.57 32.48
C VAL A 81 19.37 20.87 33.69
N SER A 82 19.08 19.57 33.88
CA SER A 82 19.67 18.80 34.98
C SER A 82 21.17 18.53 34.84
N ALA A 83 21.70 18.55 33.61
CA ALA A 83 23.12 18.36 33.34
C ALA A 83 23.94 19.66 33.47
N GLU A 84 23.29 20.82 33.45
CA GLU A 84 23.91 22.14 33.64
C GLU A 84 23.92 22.62 35.10
N SER A 85 23.28 21.87 36.01
CA SER A 85 23.22 22.15 37.46
C SER A 85 24.20 21.30 38.26
#